data_AF-A0A7K0F7L6-F1
#
_entry.id   AF-A0A7K0F7L6-F1
#
_cell.length_a   1.000
_cell.length_b   1.000
_cell.length_c   1.000
_cell.angle_alpha   90.00
_cell.angle_beta   90.00
_cell.angle_gamma   90.00
#
_symmetry.space_group_name_H-M   'P 1'
#
loop_
_entity.id
_entity.type
_entity.pdbx_description
1 polymer ?
#
loop_
_entity_poly.entity_id
_entity_poly.type
_entity_poly.pdbx_seq_one_letter_code
_entity_poly.pdbx_strand_id
1 'polypeptide(L)'
;MKYILILLCFCSCSKNSYEKFSYTKSNNPWITAYKDNVFFACLKESYKNDSIYELIEQKDALNPYDGLSLKALNETRKMGQNIVKNMPKPKMCENCKEGENYYMSNCLHYYASRELDSIAKSAYKEHLKNE
;
A
#
# COMPACT_ATOMS: atom_id res chain seq x y z
N MET A 1 0.04 0.16 -61.16
CA MET A 1 0.98 -0.08 -60.05
C MET A 1 0.46 0.68 -58.82
N LYS A 2 -0.50 0.24 -58.02
CA LYS A 2 -0.82 -1.08 -57.44
C LYS A 2 0.21 -1.69 -56.48
N TYR A 3 1.18 -0.94 -55.92
CA TYR A 3 2.08 -1.49 -54.87
C TYR A 3 2.62 -0.46 -53.86
N ILE A 4 1.85 0.55 -53.44
CA ILE A 4 2.32 1.55 -52.43
C ILE A 4 1.53 1.50 -51.10
N LEU A 5 0.66 0.50 -50.90
CA LEU A 5 -0.22 0.46 -49.71
C LEU A 5 -0.15 -0.85 -48.91
N ILE A 6 0.97 -1.58 -48.99
CA ILE A 6 1.15 -2.86 -48.27
C ILE A 6 2.52 -2.89 -47.54
N LEU A 7 2.95 -1.76 -46.96
CA LEU A 7 4.25 -1.69 -46.27
C LEU A 7 4.21 -1.05 -44.87
N LEU A 8 3.01 -0.91 -44.26
CA LEU A 8 2.84 -0.37 -42.90
C LEU A 8 2.29 -1.38 -41.88
N CYS A 9 2.16 -2.67 -42.24
CA CYS A 9 1.60 -3.68 -41.33
C CYS A 9 2.61 -4.67 -40.74
N PHE A 10 3.92 -4.45 -40.89
CA PHE A 10 4.91 -5.33 -40.27
C PHE A 10 5.34 -4.84 -38.88
N CYS A 11 4.72 -5.48 -37.88
CA CYS A 11 5.41 -6.03 -36.72
C CYS A 11 6.01 -5.05 -35.70
N SER A 12 5.14 -4.38 -34.94
CA SER A 12 5.45 -4.15 -33.52
C SER A 12 4.66 -5.15 -32.68
N CYS A 13 5.05 -6.43 -32.78
CA CYS A 13 4.73 -7.39 -31.73
C CYS A 13 5.73 -7.13 -30.59
N SER A 14 5.43 -6.15 -29.73
CA SER A 14 6.02 -6.17 -28.40
C SER A 14 5.60 -7.50 -27.77
N LYS A 15 6.53 -8.44 -27.61
CA LYS A 15 6.28 -9.59 -26.75
C LYS A 15 5.90 -9.01 -25.39
N ASN A 16 4.66 -9.21 -24.96
CA ASN A 16 4.25 -8.96 -23.59
C ASN A 16 5.04 -9.94 -22.73
N SER A 17 6.29 -9.62 -22.41
CA SER A 17 7.04 -10.32 -21.40
C SER A 17 6.50 -9.85 -20.07
N TYR A 18 5.70 -10.70 -19.43
CA TYR A 18 5.41 -10.52 -18.02
C TYR A 18 6.75 -10.56 -17.29
N GLU A 19 7.09 -9.46 -16.61
CA GLU A 19 8.26 -9.44 -15.75
C GLU A 19 8.17 -10.59 -14.74
N LYS A 20 9.29 -11.25 -14.48
CA LYS A 20 9.33 -12.35 -13.50
C LYS A 20 8.78 -11.86 -12.17
N PHE A 21 7.96 -12.70 -11.55
CA PHE A 21 7.44 -12.44 -10.22
C PHE A 21 8.59 -12.25 -9.22
N SER A 22 8.47 -11.24 -8.36
CA SER A 22 9.36 -10.99 -7.25
C SER A 22 8.57 -10.38 -6.10
N TYR A 23 8.75 -10.91 -4.90
CA TYR A 23 8.11 -10.38 -3.69
C TYR A 23 8.60 -8.97 -3.34
N THR A 24 9.84 -8.63 -3.69
CA THR A 24 10.46 -7.34 -3.36
C THR A 24 10.48 -6.39 -4.55
N LYS A 25 9.57 -6.58 -5.51
CA LYS A 25 9.51 -5.79 -6.73
C LYS A 25 9.06 -4.36 -6.45
N SER A 26 10.02 -3.50 -6.12
CA SER A 26 9.83 -2.07 -5.95
C SER A 26 11.11 -1.33 -6.34
N ASN A 27 10.95 -0.12 -6.89
CA ASN A 27 12.07 0.79 -7.12
C ASN A 27 12.76 1.21 -5.82
N ASN A 28 12.04 1.13 -4.68
CA ASN A 28 12.58 1.33 -3.35
C ASN A 28 11.81 0.44 -2.35
N PRO A 29 12.33 -0.78 -2.07
CA PRO A 29 11.68 -1.72 -1.15
C PRO A 29 11.44 -1.14 0.25
N TRP A 30 12.36 -0.30 0.75
CA TRP A 30 12.21 0.32 2.07
C TRP A 30 11.00 1.27 2.13
N ILE A 31 10.86 2.16 1.13
CA ILE A 31 9.73 3.09 1.06
C ILE A 31 8.41 2.32 0.91
N THR A 32 8.38 1.32 0.03
CA THR A 32 7.19 0.46 -0.13
C THR A 32 6.85 -0.20 1.20
N ALA A 33 7.83 -0.81 1.87
CA ALA A 33 7.59 -1.47 3.14
C ALA A 33 7.10 -0.53 4.25
N TYR A 34 7.63 0.70 4.30
CA TYR A 34 7.17 1.73 5.23
C TYR A 34 5.68 2.02 5.01
N LYS A 35 5.28 2.23 3.76
CA LYS A 35 3.88 2.52 3.39
C LYS A 35 2.96 1.33 3.68
N ASP A 36 3.39 0.12 3.32
CA ASP A 36 2.65 -1.10 3.58
C ASP A 36 2.41 -1.28 5.08
N ASN A 37 3.41 -1.02 5.92
CA ASN A 37 3.27 -1.09 7.38
C ASN A 37 2.28 -0.05 7.94
N VAL A 38 2.20 1.16 7.34
CA VAL A 38 1.14 2.12 7.70
C VAL A 38 -0.24 1.58 7.33
N PHE A 39 -0.38 0.98 6.14
CA PHE A 39 -1.62 0.38 5.69
C PHE A 39 -2.06 -0.78 6.60
N PHE A 40 -1.15 -1.72 6.89
CA PHE A 40 -1.38 -2.84 7.82
C PHE A 40 -1.75 -2.36 9.21
N ALA A 41 -1.04 -1.36 9.76
CA ALA A 41 -1.38 -0.78 11.05
C ALA A 41 -2.76 -0.11 11.06
N CYS A 42 -3.14 0.54 9.96
CA CYS A 42 -4.47 1.14 9.79
C CYS A 42 -5.55 0.05 9.79
N LEU A 43 -5.36 -1.05 9.06
CA LEU A 43 -6.30 -2.18 9.06
C LEU A 43 -6.37 -2.85 10.44
N LYS A 44 -5.22 -3.09 11.08
CA LYS A 44 -5.16 -3.69 12.43
C LYS A 44 -5.94 -2.87 13.45
N GLU A 45 -5.76 -1.55 13.45
CA GLU A 45 -6.53 -0.66 14.33
C GLU A 45 -8.03 -0.65 13.95
N SER A 46 -8.35 -0.65 12.66
CA SER A 46 -9.74 -0.64 12.18
C SER A 46 -10.55 -1.84 12.65
N TYR A 47 -9.92 -3.02 12.67
CA TYR A 47 -10.55 -4.28 13.04
C TYR A 47 -10.12 -4.79 14.42
N LYS A 48 -9.56 -3.94 15.29
CA LYS A 48 -8.96 -4.36 16.56
C LYS A 48 -9.90 -5.03 17.56
N ASN A 49 -11.21 -4.82 17.39
CA ASN A 49 -12.25 -5.40 18.24
C ASN A 49 -12.89 -6.65 17.60
N ASP A 50 -12.28 -7.17 16.53
CA ASP A 50 -12.71 -8.36 15.79
C ASP A 50 -11.50 -9.29 15.57
N SER A 51 -11.77 -10.58 15.40
CA SER A 51 -10.80 -11.63 15.06
C SER A 51 -10.26 -11.53 13.63
N ILE A 52 -10.88 -10.73 12.75
CA ILE A 52 -10.54 -10.66 11.33
C ILE A 52 -9.03 -10.42 11.11
N TYR A 53 -8.43 -9.46 11.82
CA TYR A 53 -7.02 -9.15 11.60
C TYR A 53 -6.09 -10.23 12.16
N GLU A 54 -6.47 -10.89 13.26
CA GLU A 54 -5.73 -12.02 13.81
C GLU A 54 -5.71 -13.20 12.82
N LEU A 55 -6.84 -13.46 12.15
CA LEU A 55 -6.95 -14.49 11.12
C LEU A 55 -6.09 -14.18 9.88
N ILE A 56 -5.93 -12.89 9.54
CA ILE A 56 -5.00 -12.46 8.49
C ILE A 56 -3.57 -12.74 8.92
N GLU A 57 -3.15 -12.32 10.12
CA GLU A 57 -1.79 -12.53 10.64
C GLU A 57 -1.41 -14.02 10.77
N GLN A 58 -2.38 -14.93 10.91
CA GLN A 58 -2.14 -16.37 10.91
C GLN A 58 -1.84 -16.98 9.54
N LYS A 59 -2.26 -16.33 8.45
CA LYS A 59 -2.22 -16.87 7.09
C LYS A 59 -1.35 -16.06 6.13
N ASP A 60 -1.13 -14.80 6.44
CA ASP A 60 -0.48 -13.84 5.56
C ASP A 60 0.84 -13.35 6.16
N ALA A 61 1.91 -13.41 5.37
CA ALA A 61 3.24 -12.93 5.77
C ALA A 61 3.35 -11.39 5.72
N LEU A 62 2.33 -10.71 5.19
CA LEU A 62 2.19 -9.27 5.05
C LEU A 62 3.32 -8.64 4.22
N ASN A 63 4.42 -8.23 4.86
CA ASN A 63 5.51 -7.54 4.19
C ASN A 63 6.70 -8.47 3.93
N PRO A 64 7.16 -8.62 2.68
CA PRO A 64 8.34 -9.42 2.38
C PRO A 64 9.68 -8.72 2.68
N TYR A 65 9.68 -7.44 3.04
CA TYR A 65 10.88 -6.67 3.39
C TYR A 65 10.97 -6.47 4.91
N ASP A 66 12.08 -6.91 5.51
CA ASP A 66 12.33 -6.90 6.96
C ASP A 66 13.33 -5.81 7.41
N GLY A 67 13.87 -5.02 6.49
CA GLY A 67 14.88 -4.00 6.78
C GLY A 67 14.38 -2.69 7.41
N LEU A 68 13.17 -2.66 7.98
CA LEU A 68 12.68 -1.48 8.72
C LEU A 68 13.18 -1.51 10.16
N SER A 69 13.70 -0.39 10.65
CA SER A 69 14.10 -0.27 12.05
C SER A 69 12.89 -0.28 13.00
N LEU A 70 13.10 -0.65 14.27
CA LEU A 70 12.06 -0.59 15.29
C LEU A 70 11.46 0.82 15.44
N LYS A 71 12.27 1.87 15.26
CA LYS A 71 11.79 3.26 15.24
C LYS A 71 10.78 3.48 14.11
N ALA A 72 11.12 3.09 12.88
CA ALA A 72 10.22 3.21 11.73
C ALA A 72 8.94 2.37 11.91
N LEU A 73 9.05 1.14 12.41
CA LEU A 73 7.88 0.30 12.71
C LEU A 73 6.95 0.93 13.77
N ASN A 74 7.51 1.58 14.79
CA ASN A 74 6.72 2.27 15.80
C ASN A 74 6.03 3.53 15.25
N GLU A 75 6.70 4.27 14.36
CA GLU A 75 6.12 5.43 13.66
C GLU A 75 4.95 5.02 12.78
N THR A 76 5.13 3.99 11.93
CA THR A 76 4.08 3.50 11.03
C THR A 76 2.86 3.00 11.82
N ARG A 77 3.07 2.31 12.96
CA ARG A 77 1.99 1.89 13.86
C ARG A 77 1.18 3.08 14.39
N LYS A 78 1.85 4.12 14.89
CA LYS A 78 1.19 5.33 15.40
C LYS A 78 0.41 6.04 14.29
N MET A 79 0.96 6.10 13.08
CA MET A 79 0.27 6.66 11.92
C MET A 79 -1.01 5.89 11.59
N GLY A 80 -0.92 4.55 11.48
CA GLY A 80 -2.08 3.68 11.26
C GLY A 80 -3.20 3.93 12.28
N GLN A 81 -2.83 4.03 13.56
CA GLN A 81 -3.78 4.32 14.63
C GLN A 81 -4.45 5.69 14.49
N ASN A 82 -3.68 6.72 14.13
CA ASN A 82 -4.18 8.07 13.98
C ASN A 82 -5.14 8.19 12.78
N ILE A 83 -4.90 7.46 11.70
CA ILE A 83 -5.81 7.43 10.54
C ILE A 83 -7.20 6.97 10.96
N VAL A 84 -7.29 5.89 11.75
CA VAL A 84 -8.58 5.34 12.20
C VAL A 84 -9.27 6.27 13.20
N LYS A 85 -8.51 6.83 14.16
CA LYS A 85 -9.05 7.76 15.17
C LYS A 85 -9.65 9.02 14.56
N ASN A 86 -9.06 9.52 13.48
CA ASN A 86 -9.49 10.74 12.80
C ASN A 86 -10.47 10.47 11.64
N MET A 87 -10.90 9.22 11.44
CA MET A 87 -11.81 8.87 10.37
C MET A 87 -13.20 9.47 10.64
N PRO A 88 -13.75 10.26 9.71
CA PRO A 88 -15.11 10.78 9.87
C PRO A 88 -16.12 9.65 9.79
N LYS A 89 -17.24 9.79 10.51
CA LYS A 89 -18.36 8.86 10.36
C LYS A 89 -18.88 8.89 8.91
N PRO A 90 -19.26 7.74 8.33
CA PRO A 90 -19.79 7.69 6.99
C PRO A 90 -21.10 8.49 6.90
N LYS A 91 -21.17 9.42 5.93
CA LYS A 91 -22.35 10.28 5.70
C LYS A 91 -23.33 9.74 4.68
N MET A 92 -22.85 8.96 3.72
CA MET A 92 -23.65 8.45 2.60
C MET A 92 -23.46 6.96 2.52
N CYS A 93 -24.43 6.23 3.05
CA CYS A 93 -24.52 4.80 2.87
C CYS A 93 -26.00 4.42 3.03
N GLU A 94 -26.66 4.09 1.91
CA GLU A 94 -28.11 3.81 1.91
C GLU A 94 -28.48 2.60 2.78
N ASN A 95 -27.54 1.69 3.05
CA ASN A 95 -27.78 0.45 3.80
C ASN A 95 -26.75 0.18 4.91
N CYS A 96 -25.99 1.18 5.36
CA CYS A 96 -25.00 0.92 6.40
C CYS A 96 -25.68 0.69 7.75
N LYS A 97 -25.21 -0.33 8.46
CA LYS A 97 -25.57 -0.55 9.85
C LYS A 97 -24.86 0.47 10.74
N GLU A 98 -25.47 0.77 11.87
CA GLU A 98 -24.82 1.58 12.90
C GLU A 98 -23.49 0.94 13.31
N GLY A 99 -22.41 1.73 13.28
CA GLY A 99 -21.05 1.27 13.58
C GLY A 99 -20.24 0.80 12.36
N GLU A 100 -20.84 0.69 11.17
CA GLU A 100 -20.08 0.45 9.95
C GLU A 100 -19.26 1.69 9.54
N ASN A 101 -18.10 1.44 8.93
CA ASN A 101 -17.18 2.50 8.52
C ASN A 101 -16.41 2.09 7.26
N TYR A 102 -15.85 3.06 6.55
CA TYR A 102 -15.11 2.86 5.30
C TYR A 102 -13.63 2.55 5.54
N TYR A 103 -13.33 1.66 6.49
CA TYR A 103 -11.96 1.38 6.95
C TYR A 103 -11.00 1.02 5.82
N MET A 104 -11.32 -0.02 5.04
CA MET A 104 -10.47 -0.49 3.94
C MET A 104 -10.20 0.61 2.92
N SER A 105 -11.26 1.31 2.49
CA SER A 105 -11.17 2.40 1.52
C SER A 105 -10.31 3.55 2.05
N ASN A 106 -10.50 3.95 3.30
CA ASN A 106 -9.73 5.03 3.90
C ASN A 106 -8.25 4.66 4.07
N CYS A 107 -7.95 3.45 4.57
CA CYS A 107 -6.56 2.97 4.68
C CYS A 107 -5.90 2.90 3.29
N LEU A 108 -6.61 2.42 2.26
CA LEU A 108 -6.10 2.33 0.89
C LEU A 108 -5.87 3.72 0.27
N HIS A 109 -6.78 4.67 0.48
CA HIS A 109 -6.60 6.04 0.01
C HIS A 109 -5.41 6.72 0.68
N TYR A 110 -5.20 6.50 1.98
CA TYR A 110 -4.02 7.03 2.66
C TYR A 110 -2.73 6.37 2.16
N TYR A 111 -2.74 5.05 1.91
CA TYR A 111 -1.64 4.34 1.27
C TYR A 111 -1.25 4.95 -0.10
N ALA A 112 -2.26 5.32 -0.90
CA ALA A 112 -2.06 5.94 -2.20
C ALA A 112 -1.81 7.47 -2.14
N SER A 113 -1.80 8.08 -0.95
CA SER A 113 -1.73 9.53 -0.81
C SER A 113 -0.33 10.09 -1.06
N ARG A 114 -0.29 11.31 -1.63
CA ARG A 114 0.96 12.09 -1.76
C ARG A 114 1.57 12.43 -0.39
N GLU A 115 0.73 12.56 0.63
CA GLU A 115 1.14 12.82 2.00
C GLU A 115 2.01 11.67 2.53
N LEU A 116 1.49 10.43 2.49
CA LEU A 116 2.25 9.28 2.94
C LEU A 116 3.50 9.04 2.08
N ASP A 117 3.43 9.28 0.77
CA ASP A 117 4.61 9.24 -0.10
C ASP A 117 5.70 10.21 0.35
N SER A 118 5.32 11.44 0.72
CA SER A 118 6.26 12.46 1.20
C SER A 118 6.87 12.06 2.54
N ILE A 119 6.05 11.56 3.47
CA ILE A 119 6.49 11.11 4.78
C ILE A 119 7.46 9.93 4.64
N ALA A 120 7.12 8.91 3.86
CA ALA A 120 7.96 7.73 3.66
C ALA A 120 9.30 8.10 3.00
N LYS A 121 9.31 9.01 2.03
CA LYS A 121 10.55 9.55 1.44
C LYS A 121 11.41 10.30 2.46
N SER A 122 10.80 11.07 3.36
CA SER A 122 11.52 11.76 4.43
C SER A 122 12.13 10.77 5.42
N ALA A 123 11.34 9.80 5.88
CA ALA A 123 11.78 8.76 6.79
C ALA A 123 12.93 7.92 6.18
N TYR A 124 12.87 7.64 4.88
CA TYR A 124 13.94 6.95 4.16
C TYR A 124 15.25 7.77 4.14
N LYS A 125 15.16 9.08 3.90
CA LYS A 125 16.34 9.96 3.97
C LYS A 125 16.97 10.00 5.36
N GLU A 126 16.15 9.92 6.42
CA GLU A 126 16.67 9.82 7.79
C GLU A 126 17.33 8.46 8.06
N HIS A 127 16.75 7.38 7.56
CA HIS A 127 17.33 6.05 7.65
C HIS A 127 18.73 6.01 7.03
N LEU A 128 18.91 6.54 5.82
CA LEU A 128 20.22 6.59 5.14
C LEU A 128 21.29 7.44 5.83
N LYS A 129 20.92 8.31 6.78
CA LYS A 129 21.89 9.10 7.57
C LYS A 129 22.39 8.36 8.81
N ASN A 130 21.66 7.32 9.23
CA ASN A 130 21.94 6.56 10.45
C ASN A 130 22.51 5.16 10.14
N GLU A 131 22.70 4.83 8.87
CA GLU A 131 23.53 3.72 8.39
C GLU A 131 24.98 4.17 8.21
#